data_AF-A0A963QRU3-F1
#
_entry.id   AF-A0A963QRU3-F1
#
_cell.length_a   1.000
_cell.length_b   1.000
_cell.length_c   1.000
_cell.angle_alpha   90.00
_cell.angle_beta   90.00
_cell.angle_gamma   90.00
#
_symmetry.space_group_name_H-M   'P 1'
#
loop_
_entity.id
_entity.type
_entity.pdbx_description
1 polymer ?
#
loop_
_entity_poly.entity_id
_entity_poly.type
_entity_poly.pdbx_seq_one_letter_code
_entity_poly.pdbx_strand_id
1 'polypeptide(L)' 'MATPLAISLGDPAGVGPELIAAAWTMRDTHGLPPFVVIGGARILAEAAAQRGIAVPVRAIADLAEAAGVFATALP' A
#
# COMPACT_ATOMS: atom_id res chain seq x y z
N MET A 1 2.56 19.38 0.92
CA MET A 1 2.47 17.91 1.01
C MET A 1 2.30 17.37 -0.40
N ALA A 2 2.96 16.27 -0.77
CA ALA A 2 2.81 15.69 -2.10
C ALA A 2 1.42 15.04 -2.25
N THR A 3 0.79 15.21 -3.42
CA THR A 3 -0.49 14.55 -3.74
C THR A 3 -0.28 13.04 -3.78
N PRO A 4 -1.10 12.24 -3.07
CA PRO A 4 -0.96 10.79 -3.08
C PRO A 4 -1.14 10.18 -4.47
N LEU A 5 -0.35 9.17 -4.81
CA LEU A 5 -0.53 8.39 -6.02
C LEU A 5 -1.60 7.31 -5.79
N ALA A 6 -2.51 7.14 -6.75
CA ALA A 6 -3.45 6.02 -6.75
C ALA A 6 -2.83 4.85 -7.53
N ILE A 7 -2.61 3.73 -6.84
CA ILE A 7 -2.14 2.48 -7.45
C ILE A 7 -3.32 1.52 -7.56
N SER A 8 -3.66 1.10 -8.76
CA SER A 8 -4.61 -0.01 -8.94
C SER A 8 -3.97 -1.32 -8.48
N LEU A 9 -4.71 -2.17 -7.75
CA LEU A 9 -4.21 -3.48 -7.33
C LEU A 9 -3.76 -4.37 -8.51
N GLY A 10 -4.44 -4.25 -9.65
CA GLY A 10 -4.24 -5.11 -10.81
C GLY A 10 -4.95 -6.46 -10.65
N ASP A 11 -4.38 -7.52 -11.22
CA ASP A 11 -4.87 -8.90 -11.05
C ASP A 11 -4.51 -9.43 -9.66
N PRO A 12 -5.49 -9.80 -8.80
CA PRO A 12 -5.25 -10.38 -7.48
C PRO A 12 -4.39 -11.65 -7.46
N ALA A 13 -4.35 -12.41 -8.56
CA ALA A 13 -3.56 -13.63 -8.68
C ALA A 13 -2.15 -13.39 -9.25
N GLY A 14 -1.87 -12.16 -9.69
CA GLY A 14 -0.54 -11.73 -10.11
C GLY A 14 0.34 -11.31 -8.93
N VAL A 15 1.53 -10.81 -9.23
CA VAL A 15 2.53 -10.37 -8.21
C VAL A 15 2.34 -8.93 -7.71
N GLY A 16 1.32 -8.23 -8.22
CA GLY A 16 1.06 -6.82 -7.92
C GLY A 16 0.90 -6.54 -6.41
N PRO A 17 0.03 -7.28 -5.69
CA PRO A 17 -0.15 -7.09 -4.25
C PRO A 17 1.15 -7.19 -3.45
N GLU A 18 2.01 -8.18 -3.74
CA GLU A 18 3.30 -8.37 -3.07
C GLU A 18 4.27 -7.23 -3.36
N LEU A 19 4.33 -6.77 -4.61
CA LEU A 19 5.19 -5.66 -5.01
C LEU A 19 4.77 -4.35 -4.36
N ILE A 20 3.47 -4.09 -4.26
CA ILE A 20 2.91 -2.92 -3.58
C ILE A 20 3.28 -2.96 -2.09
N ALA A 21 3.12 -4.10 -1.43
CA ALA A 21 3.50 -4.29 -0.03
C ALA A 21 5.01 -4.06 0.20
N ALA A 22 5.86 -4.63 -0.66
CA ALA A 22 7.30 -4.43 -0.60
C ALA A 22 7.72 -2.98 -0.87
N ALA A 23 7.06 -2.29 -1.82
CA ALA A 23 7.33 -0.88 -2.08
C ALA A 23 7.04 -0.02 -0.83
N TRP A 24 5.94 -0.30 -0.11
CA TRP A 24 5.60 0.44 1.10
C TRP A 24 6.63 0.23 2.23
N THR A 25 7.20 -0.97 2.39
CA THR A 25 8.24 -1.19 3.41
C THR A 25 9.55 -0.50 3.07
N MET A 26 9.81 -0.24 1.79
CA MET A 26 11.00 0.48 1.32
C MET A 26 10.75 1.97 1.09
N ARG A 27 9.59 2.51 1.50
CA ARG A 27 9.18 3.88 1.21
C ARG A 27 10.18 4.94 1.65
N ASP A 28 10.79 4.78 2.82
CA ASP A 28 11.76 5.74 3.37
C ASP A 28 13.10 5.63 2.63
N THR A 29 13.56 4.41 2.38
CA THR A 29 14.81 4.14 1.64
C THR A 29 14.78 4.71 0.22
N HIS A 30 13.63 4.65 -0.45
CA HIS A 30 13.46 5.14 -1.81
C HIS A 30 12.81 6.52 -1.91
N GLY A 31 12.49 7.17 -0.79
CA GLY A 31 11.80 8.46 -0.77
C GLY A 31 10.48 8.45 -1.54
N LEU A 32 9.72 7.35 -1.45
CA LEU A 32 8.48 7.19 -2.20
C LEU A 32 7.45 8.22 -1.73
N PRO A 33 6.74 8.90 -2.66
CA PRO A 33 5.61 9.73 -2.28
C PRO A 33 4.51 8.84 -1.69
N PRO A 34 3.63 9.40 -0.84
CA PRO A 34 2.45 8.68 -0.37
C PRO A 34 1.67 8.08 -1.54
N PHE A 35 1.23 6.84 -1.39
CA PHE A 35 0.35 6.18 -2.34
C PHE A 35 -0.75 5.42 -1.62
N VAL A 36 -1.89 5.29 -2.28
CA VAL A 36 -3.06 4.54 -1.86
C VAL A 36 -3.31 3.40 -2.84
N VAL A 37 -3.77 2.26 -2.33
CA VAL A 37 -4.11 1.10 -3.16
C VAL A 37 -5.61 1.06 -3.41
N ILE A 38 -5.99 1.16 -4.67
CA ILE A 38 -7.38 1.02 -5.10
C ILE A 38 -7.68 -0.46 -5.31
N GLY A 39 -8.32 -1.06 -4.30
CA GLY A 39 -8.87 -2.41 -4.34
C GLY A 39 -8.20 -3.40 -3.38
N GLY A 40 -9.00 -4.37 -2.91
CA GLY A 40 -8.51 -5.62 -2.31
C GLY A 40 -7.62 -5.49 -1.08
N ALA A 41 -7.98 -4.68 -0.09
CA ALA A 41 -7.22 -4.56 1.17
C ALA A 41 -6.90 -5.92 1.84
N ARG A 42 -7.86 -6.85 1.81
CA ARG A 42 -7.65 -8.23 2.30
C ARG A 42 -6.62 -9.00 1.46
N ILE A 43 -6.70 -8.91 0.13
CA ILE A 43 -5.76 -9.56 -0.80
C ILE A 43 -4.35 -9.03 -0.55
N LEU A 44 -4.21 -7.71 -0.40
CA LEU A 44 -2.94 -7.05 -0.12
C LEU A 44 -2.32 -7.51 1.21
N ALA A 45 -3.13 -7.59 2.27
CA ALA A 45 -2.69 -8.08 3.57
C ALA A 45 -2.29 -9.57 3.53
N GLU A 46 -3.05 -10.40 2.83
CA GLU A 46 -2.76 -11.83 2.64
C GLU A 46 -1.47 -12.05 1.85
N ALA A 47 -1.29 -11.32 0.73
CA ALA A 47 -0.10 -11.38 -0.10
C ALA A 47 1.16 -10.93 0.66
N ALA A 48 1.07 -9.85 1.45
CA ALA A 48 2.15 -9.41 2.33
C ALA A 48 2.51 -10.50 3.37
N ALA A 49 1.51 -11.10 4.01
CA ALA A 49 1.71 -12.16 5.01
C ALA A 49 2.36 -13.41 4.41
N GLN A 50 1.96 -13.83 3.20
CA GLN A 50 2.57 -14.96 2.50
C GLN A 50 4.05 -14.75 2.17
N ARG A 51 4.48 -13.48 2.04
CA ARG A 51 5.87 -13.09 1.82
C ARG A 51 6.65 -12.77 3.10
N GLY A 52 6.02 -12.90 4.27
CA GLY A 52 6.62 -12.52 5.55
C GLY A 52 6.85 -11.02 5.69
N ILE A 53 6.13 -10.19 4.93
CA ILE A 53 6.25 -8.74 4.96
C ILE A 53 5.22 -8.19 5.96
N ALA A 54 5.71 -7.52 7.01
CA ALA A 54 4.86 -6.83 7.96
C ALA A 54 4.36 -5.49 7.35
N VAL A 55 3.19 -5.53 6.70
CA VAL A 55 2.51 -4.32 6.20
C VAL A 55 1.15 -4.18 6.90
N PRO A 56 1.02 -3.23 7.84
CA PRO A 56 -0.31 -2.85 8.33
C PRO A 56 -1.08 -2.18 7.19
N VAL A 57 -2.19 -2.79 6.76
CA VAL A 57 -3.10 -2.21 5.76
C VAL A 57 -4.22 -1.47 6.50
N ARG A 58 -4.53 -0.24 6.11
CA ARG A 58 -5.63 0.54 6.70
C ARG A 58 -6.49 1.13 5.60
N ALA A 59 -7.73 0.66 5.51
CA ALA A 59 -8.72 1.28 4.64
C ALA A 59 -8.96 2.75 5.04
N ILE A 60 -9.03 3.62 4.04
CA ILE A 60 -9.37 5.04 4.18
C ILE A 60 -10.69 5.33 3.44
N ALA A 61 -11.42 6.34 3.89
CA ALA A 61 -12.69 6.74 3.29
C ALA A 61 -12.50 7.85 2.24
N ASP A 62 -11.45 8.66 2.38
CA ASP A 62 -11.12 9.77 1.48
C ASP A 62 -9.62 9.79 1.15
N LEU A 63 -9.27 10.14 -0.09
CA LEU A 63 -7.87 10.24 -0.55
C LEU A 63 -7.04 11.25 0.25
N ALA A 64 -7.67 12.26 0.86
CA ALA A 64 -7.02 13.23 1.74
C ALA A 64 -6.41 12.59 3.00
N GLU A 65 -6.91 11.43 3.43
CA GLU A 65 -6.39 10.70 4.59
C GLU A 65 -5.08 9.96 4.29
N ALA A 66 -4.81 9.64 3.02
CA ALA A 66 -3.72 8.76 2.61
C ALA A 66 -2.37 9.25 3.15
N ALA A 67 -2.07 10.54 3.04
CA ALA A 67 -0.78 11.09 3.49
C ALA A 67 -0.58 10.94 5.02
N GLY A 68 -1.64 11.04 5.82
CA GLY A 68 -1.58 10.86 7.27
C GLY A 68 -1.44 9.39 7.68
N VAL A 69 -2.02 8.49 6.89
CA VAL A 69 -1.98 7.04 7.14
C VAL A 69 -0.65 6.42 6.69
N PHE A 70 -0.12 6.87 5.54
CA PHE A 70 1.01 6.27 4.83
C PHE A 70 2.27 6.06 5.68
N ALA A 71 2.50 6.92 6.68
CA ALA A 71 3.63 6.81 7.59
C ALA A 71 3.58 5.54 8.48
N THR A 72 2.38 5.06 8.81
CA THR A 72 2.14 4.00 9.80
C THR A 72 1.39 2.79 9.26
N ALA A 73 0.71 2.93 8.12
CA ALA A 73 0.02 1.86 7.42
C ALA A 73 -0.02 2.15 5.92
N LEU A 74 -0.22 1.10 5.11
CA LEU A 74 -0.50 1.19 3.69
C LEU A 74 -1.98 1.52 3.50
N PRO A 75 -2.33 2.72 2.98
CA PRO A 75 -3.70 3.13 2.78
C PRO A 75 -4.36 2.48 1.55
#